data_AF-A0A943PTZ7-F1
#
_entry.id   AF-A0A943PTZ7-F1
#
_cell.length_a   1.000
_cell.length_b   1.000
_cell.length_c   1.000
_cell.angle_alpha   90.00
_cell.angle_beta   90.00
_cell.angle_gamma   90.00
#
_symmetry.space_group_name_H-M   'P 1'
#
loop_
_entity.id
_entity.type
_entity.pdbx_description
1 polymer ?
#
loop_
_entity_poly.entity_id
_entity_poly.type
_entity_poly.pdbx_seq_one_letter_code
_entity_poly.pdbx_strand_id
1 'polypeptide(L)'
;MKFFKKFVPVFLSISLFSTYPVLASSNIPGLDIAQEDVFVGIKKIEKENNELKSKDVKNPSNIRDLEDGTYVLNRGTGWIINEEENFLTSSIVKSGTSSNIETSKSVSVTHTAITGVSSSLDFEFVKTSLELTYEHSISNEDTISASFDIEAPQDKDLYVKLYSTHSRYDTIEVKDGKIIEHSATYIPEGTWAKVIENTPGEHLNLSKFEEKVTRCVLGENPLDNIKNNIEINGVTNNQTKSFNLYLDYNSEEILFSNRTNTPIHEGYGNQEYFKFKLLSPQLEEKLSFELNGTDNSKDDKYNNINGVNFQVGDFIQLEHLEPFRIAIYDYDGNNVNLKYSKKMLFKITESGLKQTDENGNELSEVSSNVSSEDTVTNN
;
A
#
# COMPACT_ATOMS: atom_id res chain seq x y z
N MET A 1 -61.86 38.10 4.64
CA MET A 1 -61.05 37.34 3.65
C MET A 1 -59.62 37.89 3.70
N LYS A 2 -58.63 37.00 3.77
CA LYS A 2 -57.16 37.21 3.93
C LYS A 2 -56.64 37.31 5.38
N PHE A 3 -56.36 36.14 5.95
CA PHE A 3 -55.37 35.92 7.00
C PHE A 3 -53.96 36.13 6.43
N PHE A 4 -53.12 36.92 7.09
CA PHE A 4 -51.68 36.92 6.90
C PHE A 4 -51.04 36.23 8.12
N LYS A 5 -50.58 34.98 7.93
CA LYS A 5 -49.60 34.34 8.82
C LYS A 5 -48.23 34.87 8.43
N LYS A 6 -47.52 35.51 9.34
CA LYS A 6 -46.11 35.88 9.17
C LYS A 6 -45.25 34.77 9.78
N PHE A 7 -44.38 34.23 8.95
CA PHE A 7 -43.46 33.14 9.22
C PHE A 7 -42.54 33.42 10.43
N VAL A 8 -42.40 32.43 11.30
CA VAL A 8 -41.29 32.27 12.24
C VAL A 8 -40.38 31.20 11.62
N PRO A 9 -39.09 31.45 11.36
CA PRO A 9 -38.19 30.40 10.90
C PRO A 9 -37.91 29.46 12.07
N VAL A 10 -38.36 28.22 11.95
CA VAL A 10 -37.91 27.09 12.77
C VAL A 10 -36.51 26.74 12.26
N PHE A 11 -35.50 26.92 13.10
CA PHE A 11 -34.18 26.34 12.88
C PHE A 11 -34.35 24.82 12.88
N LEU A 12 -34.24 24.22 11.71
CA LEU A 12 -34.09 22.78 11.55
C LEU A 12 -32.64 22.46 11.92
N SER A 13 -32.40 22.02 13.15
CA SER A 13 -31.15 21.35 13.49
C SER A 13 -31.15 20.01 12.75
N ILE A 14 -30.52 19.98 11.59
CA ILE A 14 -30.26 18.73 10.88
C ILE A 14 -29.15 18.02 11.66
N SER A 15 -29.53 17.10 12.54
CA SER A 15 -28.64 16.02 12.94
C SER A 15 -28.47 15.12 11.70
N LEU A 16 -27.40 15.32 10.94
CA LEU A 16 -26.98 14.43 9.87
C LEU A 16 -26.57 13.10 10.53
N PHE A 17 -27.48 12.14 10.60
CA PHE A 17 -27.11 10.74 10.71
C PHE A 17 -26.52 10.35 9.36
N SER A 18 -25.19 10.40 9.25
CA SER A 18 -24.48 9.84 8.10
C SER A 18 -24.55 8.31 8.18
N THR A 19 -25.43 7.70 7.40
CA THR A 19 -25.36 6.26 7.13
C THR A 19 -24.31 6.06 6.03
N TYR A 20 -23.11 5.64 6.41
CA TYR A 20 -22.03 5.37 5.45
C TYR A 20 -22.29 4.05 4.70
N PRO A 21 -22.03 3.98 3.38
CA PRO A 21 -22.23 2.75 2.61
C PRO A 21 -21.26 1.64 3.06
N VAL A 22 -21.75 0.40 3.06
CA VAL A 22 -20.95 -0.80 3.35
C VAL A 22 -20.21 -1.23 2.08
N LEU A 23 -18.88 -1.27 2.14
CA LEU A 23 -18.05 -1.83 1.07
C LEU A 23 -17.90 -3.35 1.32
N ALA A 24 -18.48 -4.18 0.45
CA ALA A 24 -18.37 -5.63 0.50
C ALA A 24 -17.38 -6.13 -0.55
N SER A 25 -16.39 -6.94 -0.15
CA SER A 25 -15.53 -7.66 -1.11
C SER A 25 -16.09 -9.04 -1.41
N SER A 26 -17.00 -9.12 -2.37
CA SER A 26 -17.21 -10.26 -3.30
C SER A 26 -18.43 -9.95 -4.16
N ASN A 27 -18.28 -10.13 -5.47
CA ASN A 27 -19.24 -9.86 -6.56
C ASN A 27 -20.74 -9.80 -6.17
N ILE A 28 -21.22 -8.62 -5.79
CA ILE A 28 -22.64 -8.27 -5.86
C ILE A 28 -22.82 -7.39 -7.12
N PRO A 29 -23.63 -7.81 -8.11
CA PRO A 29 -23.93 -6.99 -9.27
C PRO A 29 -24.65 -5.71 -8.83
N GLY A 30 -24.05 -4.54 -9.07
CA GLY A 30 -24.68 -3.24 -8.84
C GLY A 30 -23.98 -2.31 -7.86
N LEU A 31 -22.79 -2.64 -7.36
CA LEU A 31 -21.94 -1.67 -6.65
C LEU A 31 -21.03 -0.96 -7.65
N ASP A 32 -21.55 0.13 -8.24
CA ASP A 32 -20.68 1.14 -8.83
C ASP A 32 -19.85 1.70 -7.68
N ILE A 33 -18.60 1.23 -7.55
CA ILE A 33 -17.59 1.96 -6.80
C ILE A 33 -17.49 3.26 -7.57
N ALA A 34 -17.92 4.36 -6.96
CA ALA A 34 -17.59 5.67 -7.49
C ALA A 34 -16.06 5.72 -7.55
N GLN A 35 -15.53 5.49 -8.75
CA GLN A 35 -14.16 5.80 -9.13
C GLN A 35 -14.06 7.33 -9.23
N GLU A 36 -14.52 8.04 -8.20
CA GLU A 36 -14.36 9.47 -8.04
C GLU A 36 -13.16 9.65 -7.11
N ASP A 37 -12.02 9.93 -7.75
CA ASP A 37 -10.81 10.53 -7.20
C ASP A 37 -10.17 9.85 -5.97
N VAL A 38 -9.50 8.71 -6.21
CA VAL A 38 -8.56 8.06 -5.25
C VAL A 38 -7.28 8.91 -5.02
N PHE A 39 -7.28 10.20 -5.37
CA PHE A 39 -6.15 11.10 -5.14
C PHE A 39 -6.62 12.46 -4.62
N VAL A 40 -6.52 12.68 -3.31
CA VAL A 40 -6.69 14.02 -2.71
C VAL A 40 -5.34 14.62 -2.33
N GLY A 41 -4.41 14.69 -3.29
CA GLY A 41 -3.28 15.62 -3.30
C GLY A 41 -2.19 15.48 -2.21
N ILE A 42 -1.01 16.02 -2.51
CA ILE A 42 -0.01 16.38 -1.50
C ILE A 42 -0.17 17.89 -1.25
N LYS A 43 -0.21 18.31 0.02
CA LYS A 43 -0.22 19.73 0.38
C LYS A 43 1.00 20.07 1.22
N LYS A 44 1.69 21.15 0.85
CA LYS A 44 2.77 21.73 1.66
C LYS A 44 2.16 22.62 2.73
N ILE A 45 2.62 22.48 3.96
CA ILE A 45 2.26 23.35 5.08
C ILE A 45 3.33 24.44 5.20
N GLU A 46 2.90 25.70 5.16
CA GLU A 46 3.77 26.88 5.24
C GLU A 46 3.30 27.75 6.41
N LYS A 47 4.24 28.43 7.06
CA LYS A 47 3.94 29.40 8.11
C LYS A 47 4.18 30.82 7.59
N GLU A 48 3.12 31.59 7.42
CA GLU A 48 3.17 32.99 7.00
C GLU A 48 2.58 33.87 8.10
N ASN A 49 3.31 34.87 8.59
CA ASN A 49 2.83 35.82 9.62
C ASN A 49 2.24 35.15 10.89
N ASN A 50 2.83 34.03 11.32
CA ASN A 50 2.35 33.17 12.43
C ASN A 50 1.05 32.39 12.18
N GLU A 51 0.52 32.39 10.97
CA GLU A 51 -0.62 31.55 10.57
C GLU A 51 -0.14 30.40 9.68
N LEU A 52 -0.75 29.22 9.83
CA LEU A 52 -0.51 28.09 8.94
C LEU A 52 -1.31 28.26 7.65
N LYS A 53 -0.69 27.95 6.52
CA LYS A 53 -1.30 27.90 5.19
C LYS A 53 -0.98 26.58 4.53
N SER A 54 -1.90 26.08 3.71
CA SER A 54 -1.69 24.89 2.88
C SER A 54 -1.59 25.31 1.41
N LYS A 55 -0.70 24.64 0.68
CA LYS A 55 -0.48 24.88 -0.76
C LYS A 55 -0.45 23.55 -1.49
N ASP A 56 -1.25 23.42 -2.55
CA ASP A 56 -1.24 22.22 -3.38
C ASP A 56 0.14 22.02 -4.03
N VAL A 57 0.68 20.82 -3.91
CA VAL A 57 1.87 20.39 -4.63
C VAL A 57 1.42 19.72 -5.93
N LYS A 58 1.80 20.31 -7.07
CA LYS A 58 1.41 19.81 -8.39
C LYS A 58 2.35 18.71 -8.87
N ASN A 59 1.78 17.56 -9.19
CA ASN A 59 2.42 16.44 -9.90
C ASN A 59 3.78 15.99 -9.34
N PRO A 60 3.93 15.74 -8.02
CA PRO A 60 5.14 15.09 -7.52
C PRO A 60 5.22 13.68 -8.15
N SER A 61 6.35 13.38 -8.79
CA SER A 61 6.60 12.02 -9.31
C SER A 61 7.08 11.10 -8.18
N ASN A 62 7.68 11.69 -7.14
CA ASN A 62 8.12 11.03 -5.91
C ASN A 62 8.01 12.00 -4.71
N ILE A 63 7.83 11.46 -3.50
CA ILE A 63 7.84 12.22 -2.23
C ILE A 63 9.18 12.92 -1.95
N ARG A 64 10.26 12.50 -2.62
CA ARG A 64 11.60 13.10 -2.57
C ARG A 64 11.82 14.26 -3.54
N ASP A 65 10.92 14.44 -4.50
CA ASP A 65 10.92 15.65 -5.36
C ASP A 65 10.42 16.88 -4.58
N LEU A 66 9.94 16.67 -3.36
CA LEU A 66 9.48 17.71 -2.47
C LEU A 66 10.68 18.52 -1.98
N GLU A 67 10.58 19.84 -2.09
CA GLU A 67 11.49 20.76 -1.44
C GLU A 67 11.42 20.60 0.09
N ASP A 68 12.41 21.13 0.81
CA ASP A 68 12.38 21.15 2.27
C ASP A 68 11.07 21.74 2.83
N GLY A 69 10.54 21.10 3.87
CA GLY A 69 9.38 21.53 4.63
C GLY A 69 8.41 20.41 5.00
N THR A 70 7.28 20.81 5.57
CA THR A 70 6.24 19.91 6.07
C THR A 70 5.16 19.67 5.04
N TYR A 71 4.70 18.43 4.92
CA TYR A 71 3.66 18.05 3.97
C TYR A 71 2.60 17.16 4.61
N VAL A 72 1.37 17.30 4.13
CA VAL A 72 0.23 16.44 4.45
C VAL A 72 -0.19 15.72 3.18
N LEU A 73 -0.32 14.40 3.28
CA LEU A 73 -0.67 13.50 2.19
C LEU A 73 -2.00 12.82 2.50
N ASN A 74 -2.98 12.92 1.60
CA ASN A 74 -4.17 12.06 1.67
C ASN A 74 -3.84 10.69 1.10
N ARG A 75 -3.98 9.65 1.91
CA ARG A 75 -3.65 8.26 1.59
C ARG A 75 -4.88 7.44 1.19
N GLY A 76 -5.99 8.12 0.97
CA GLY A 76 -7.27 7.54 0.60
C GLY A 76 -8.02 6.94 1.79
N THR A 77 -9.22 6.46 1.47
CA THR A 77 -10.13 5.77 2.40
C THR A 77 -9.98 4.26 2.31
N GLY A 78 -10.64 3.53 3.20
CA GLY A 78 -10.64 2.06 3.21
C GLY A 78 -9.54 1.45 4.07
N TRP A 79 -8.88 2.21 4.93
CA TRP A 79 -7.84 1.70 5.83
C TRP A 79 -8.44 0.97 7.03
N ILE A 80 -7.98 -0.25 7.25
CA ILE A 80 -8.20 -1.04 8.48
C ILE A 80 -6.85 -1.13 9.16
N ILE A 81 -6.78 -0.73 10.43
CA ILE A 81 -5.57 -0.75 11.27
C ILE A 81 -5.32 -2.16 11.78
N ASN A 82 -6.30 -2.75 12.47
CA ASN A 82 -6.31 -4.14 12.93
C ASN A 82 -7.70 -4.51 13.48
N GLU A 83 -7.85 -5.77 13.87
CA GLU A 83 -9.07 -6.33 14.45
C GLU A 83 -9.45 -5.64 15.79
N GLU A 84 -8.49 -5.42 16.69
CA GLU A 84 -8.74 -4.88 18.03
C GLU A 84 -9.34 -3.47 17.97
N GLU A 85 -8.80 -2.64 17.08
CA GLU A 85 -9.21 -1.24 16.90
C GLU A 85 -10.51 -1.12 16.09
N ASN A 86 -10.70 -1.97 15.08
CA ASN A 86 -11.71 -1.70 14.05
C ASN A 86 -12.87 -2.69 13.98
N PHE A 87 -12.83 -3.79 14.73
CA PHE A 87 -13.95 -4.72 14.76
C PHE A 87 -15.22 -4.06 15.32
N LEU A 88 -16.31 -4.14 14.55
CA LEU A 88 -17.62 -3.61 14.92
C LEU A 88 -18.56 -4.72 15.39
N THR A 89 -18.78 -5.72 14.54
CA THR A 89 -19.69 -6.83 14.84
C THR A 89 -19.43 -8.03 13.94
N SER A 90 -20.02 -9.18 14.28
CA SER A 90 -20.07 -10.35 13.41
C SER A 90 -21.42 -11.03 13.46
N SER A 91 -21.81 -11.68 12.36
CA SER A 91 -23.07 -12.42 12.26
C SER A 91 -22.90 -13.70 11.45
N ILE A 92 -23.78 -14.68 11.70
CA ILE A 92 -23.93 -15.89 10.88
C ILE A 92 -25.29 -15.84 10.21
N VAL A 93 -25.30 -15.87 8.88
CA VAL A 93 -26.50 -15.93 8.05
C VAL A 93 -26.64 -17.37 7.56
N LYS A 94 -27.74 -18.01 7.93
CA LYS A 94 -27.93 -19.44 7.63
C LYS A 94 -28.33 -19.65 6.18
N SER A 95 -27.89 -20.77 5.61
CA SER A 95 -28.18 -21.12 4.22
C SER A 95 -29.65 -20.93 3.83
N GLY A 96 -29.89 -20.20 2.74
CA GLY A 96 -31.23 -19.91 2.23
C GLY A 96 -32.04 -18.89 3.04
N THR A 97 -31.39 -18.13 3.94
CA THR A 97 -32.02 -17.05 4.72
C THR A 97 -31.40 -15.71 4.42
N SER A 98 -32.16 -14.63 4.65
CA SER A 98 -31.66 -13.26 4.63
C SER A 98 -31.53 -12.73 6.05
N SER A 99 -30.61 -11.80 6.27
CA SER A 99 -30.45 -11.09 7.53
C SER A 99 -30.06 -9.65 7.29
N ASN A 100 -30.62 -8.76 8.11
CA ASN A 100 -30.13 -7.39 8.22
C ASN A 100 -29.03 -7.36 9.30
N ILE A 101 -27.87 -6.82 8.95
CA ILE A 101 -26.76 -6.62 9.87
C ILE A 101 -26.68 -5.12 10.15
N GLU A 102 -26.90 -4.73 11.40
CA GLU A 102 -26.87 -3.34 11.85
C GLU A 102 -25.91 -3.16 13.04
N THR A 103 -25.15 -2.07 13.04
CA THR A 103 -24.27 -1.69 14.16
C THR A 103 -24.09 -0.18 14.24
N SER A 104 -23.74 0.31 15.44
CA SER A 104 -23.29 1.67 15.68
C SER A 104 -22.26 1.65 16.83
N LYS A 105 -21.06 2.20 16.59
CA LYS A 105 -19.95 2.20 17.55
C LYS A 105 -19.15 3.50 17.43
N SER A 106 -18.75 4.08 18.56
CA SER A 106 -17.74 5.14 18.58
C SER A 106 -16.36 4.55 18.30
N VAL A 107 -15.65 5.13 17.35
CA VAL A 107 -14.32 4.72 16.90
C VAL A 107 -13.41 5.94 17.06
N SER A 108 -12.27 5.77 17.73
CA SER A 108 -11.32 6.86 17.96
C SER A 108 -10.49 7.16 16.72
N VAL A 109 -10.09 8.42 16.57
CA VAL A 109 -9.02 8.80 15.65
C VAL A 109 -7.70 8.23 16.18
N THR A 110 -7.01 7.45 15.35
CA THR A 110 -5.70 6.89 15.72
C THR A 110 -4.59 7.75 15.14
N HIS A 111 -3.62 8.13 15.97
CA HIS A 111 -2.42 8.83 15.54
C HIS A 111 -1.19 8.03 15.94
N THR A 112 -0.31 7.77 14.97
CA THR A 112 0.95 7.06 15.16
C THR A 112 2.08 7.95 14.68
N ALA A 113 3.05 8.24 15.55
CA ALA A 113 4.22 9.02 15.21
C ALA A 113 5.47 8.15 15.30
N ILE A 114 6.25 8.08 14.21
CA ILE A 114 7.59 7.48 14.25
C ILE A 114 8.54 8.60 14.67
N THR A 115 8.87 8.62 15.97
CA THR A 115 9.58 9.74 16.59
C THR A 115 11.10 9.60 16.45
N GLY A 116 11.72 10.53 15.73
CA GLY A 116 13.15 10.82 15.79
C GLY A 116 13.41 12.07 16.63
N VAL A 117 13.49 11.95 17.97
CA VAL A 117 14.05 12.91 18.97
C VAL A 117 13.64 14.41 18.92
N SER A 118 12.77 14.84 18.02
CA SER A 118 12.29 16.20 17.82
C SER A 118 10.79 16.10 17.53
N SER A 119 9.94 16.66 18.39
CA SER A 119 8.47 16.48 18.31
C SER A 119 7.82 17.64 17.55
N SER A 120 8.21 17.87 16.29
CA SER A 120 7.59 18.93 15.49
C SER A 120 6.22 18.52 14.94
N LEU A 121 6.01 17.20 14.76
CA LEU A 121 4.76 16.60 14.34
C LEU A 121 3.94 16.04 15.51
N ASP A 122 3.67 16.86 16.53
CA ASP A 122 2.71 16.46 17.56
C ASP A 122 1.28 16.39 17.00
N PHE A 123 0.38 15.69 17.71
CA PHE A 123 -0.99 15.48 17.23
C PHE A 123 -1.76 16.80 17.04
N GLU A 124 -1.50 17.83 17.85
CA GLU A 124 -2.20 19.11 17.74
C GLU A 124 -1.80 19.85 16.46
N PHE A 125 -0.50 19.85 16.15
CA PHE A 125 0.02 20.37 14.89
C PHE A 125 -0.53 19.59 13.68
N VAL A 126 -0.51 18.25 13.75
CA VAL A 126 -1.00 17.38 12.67
C VAL A 126 -2.50 17.59 12.45
N LYS A 127 -3.28 17.61 13.53
CA LYS A 127 -4.71 17.93 13.49
C LYS A 127 -4.96 19.27 12.84
N THR A 128 -4.32 20.34 13.31
CA THR A 128 -4.47 21.69 12.75
C THR A 128 -4.13 21.71 11.25
N SER A 129 -3.07 21.01 10.86
CA SER A 129 -2.63 20.93 9.46
C SER A 129 -3.65 20.20 8.58
N LEU A 130 -4.26 19.12 9.08
CA LEU A 130 -5.30 18.38 8.37
C LEU A 130 -6.60 19.18 8.24
N GLU A 131 -7.06 19.82 9.32
CA GLU A 131 -8.27 20.64 9.33
C GLU A 131 -8.16 21.82 8.36
N LEU A 132 -6.98 22.45 8.29
CA LEU A 132 -6.65 23.49 7.32
C LEU A 132 -6.64 22.97 5.87
N THR A 133 -6.19 21.74 5.67
CA THR A 133 -5.91 21.18 4.34
C THR A 133 -7.17 20.64 3.66
N TYR A 134 -8.05 20.02 4.43
CA TYR A 134 -9.25 19.34 3.93
C TYR A 134 -10.56 20.01 4.38
N GLU A 135 -10.47 21.19 4.99
CA GLU A 135 -11.61 22.04 5.39
C GLU A 135 -12.66 21.33 6.25
N HIS A 136 -12.22 20.39 7.10
CA HIS A 136 -13.09 19.64 7.99
C HIS A 136 -12.53 19.60 9.41
N SER A 137 -13.39 19.70 10.43
CA SER A 137 -12.98 19.57 11.82
C SER A 137 -12.78 18.11 12.20
N ILE A 138 -11.66 17.79 12.83
CA ILE A 138 -11.33 16.42 13.24
C ILE A 138 -11.70 16.26 14.71
N SER A 139 -12.62 15.35 14.98
CA SER A 139 -12.99 14.93 16.33
C SER A 139 -11.91 14.00 16.91
N ASN A 140 -11.98 13.67 18.21
CA ASN A 140 -11.13 12.62 18.76
C ASN A 140 -11.71 11.22 18.50
N GLU A 141 -13.01 11.15 18.20
CA GLU A 141 -13.75 9.94 17.90
C GLU A 141 -14.97 10.29 17.06
N ASP A 142 -15.35 9.39 16.16
CA ASP A 142 -16.57 9.49 15.37
C ASP A 142 -17.43 8.24 15.57
N THR A 143 -18.74 8.41 15.41
CA THR A 143 -19.68 7.29 15.49
C THR A 143 -19.85 6.66 14.12
N ILE A 144 -19.32 5.45 13.95
CA ILE A 144 -19.47 4.67 12.73
C ILE A 144 -20.70 3.78 12.86
N SER A 145 -21.62 3.93 11.91
CA SER A 145 -22.84 3.13 11.82
C SER A 145 -22.96 2.48 10.45
N ALA A 146 -23.49 1.27 10.42
CA ALA A 146 -23.74 0.52 9.20
C ALA A 146 -25.00 -0.33 9.34
N SER A 147 -25.77 -0.41 8.27
CA SER A 147 -26.90 -1.34 8.12
C SER A 147 -26.93 -1.86 6.68
N PHE A 148 -26.94 -3.17 6.51
CA PHE A 148 -27.08 -3.79 5.19
C PHE A 148 -27.77 -5.15 5.28
N ASP A 149 -28.48 -5.49 4.21
CA ASP A 149 -29.09 -6.80 4.03
C ASP A 149 -28.13 -7.74 3.29
N ILE A 150 -28.10 -9.00 3.72
CA ILE A 150 -27.33 -10.05 3.07
C ILE A 150 -28.16 -11.34 3.03
N GLU A 151 -28.10 -12.06 1.92
CA GLU A 151 -28.78 -13.33 1.71
C GLU A 151 -27.75 -14.45 1.50
N ALA A 152 -27.89 -15.51 2.29
CA ALA A 152 -27.03 -16.67 2.18
C ALA A 152 -27.50 -17.62 1.07
N PRO A 153 -26.57 -18.19 0.26
CA PRO A 153 -26.89 -19.23 -0.70
C PRO A 153 -27.60 -20.43 -0.05
N GLN A 154 -28.33 -21.21 -0.84
CA GLN A 154 -29.13 -22.34 -0.34
C GLN A 154 -28.30 -23.45 0.32
N ASP A 155 -27.01 -23.55 0.00
CA ASP A 155 -26.09 -24.61 0.43
C ASP A 155 -24.92 -24.10 1.28
N LYS A 156 -24.89 -22.80 1.62
CA LYS A 156 -23.79 -22.17 2.37
C LYS A 156 -24.31 -21.32 3.51
N ASP A 157 -23.71 -21.46 4.69
CA ASP A 157 -23.80 -20.43 5.72
C ASP A 157 -22.83 -19.30 5.37
N LEU A 158 -23.21 -18.05 5.62
CA LEU A 158 -22.30 -16.91 5.52
C LEU A 158 -21.89 -16.46 6.93
N TYR A 159 -20.59 -16.37 7.17
CA TYR A 159 -20.04 -15.67 8.33
C TYR A 159 -19.57 -14.28 7.90
N VAL A 160 -20.12 -13.26 8.54
CA VAL A 160 -19.85 -11.86 8.20
C VAL A 160 -19.12 -11.22 9.37
N LYS A 161 -17.99 -10.58 9.10
CA LYS A 161 -17.31 -9.68 10.03
C LYS A 161 -17.35 -8.28 9.47
N LEU A 162 -17.70 -7.31 10.31
CA LEU A 162 -17.79 -5.92 9.92
C LEU A 162 -16.75 -5.11 10.68
N TYR A 163 -16.01 -4.29 9.94
CA TYR A 163 -14.95 -3.44 10.44
C TYR A 163 -15.26 -1.98 10.13
N SER A 164 -14.80 -1.05 10.97
CA SER A 164 -14.68 0.36 10.58
C SER A 164 -13.50 0.54 9.64
N THR A 165 -13.66 1.45 8.67
CA THR A 165 -12.58 1.90 7.80
C THR A 165 -12.26 3.36 8.07
N HIS A 166 -11.04 3.75 7.71
CA HIS A 166 -10.50 5.07 7.97
C HIS A 166 -10.04 5.70 6.66
N SER A 167 -10.14 7.02 6.60
CA SER A 167 -9.25 7.83 5.78
C SER A 167 -7.90 7.92 6.48
N ARG A 168 -6.82 7.62 5.77
CA ARG A 168 -5.46 7.77 6.29
C ARG A 168 -4.85 9.07 5.75
N TYR A 169 -4.14 9.77 6.62
CA TYR A 169 -3.34 10.92 6.27
C TYR A 169 -1.95 10.79 6.85
N ASP A 170 -0.95 11.05 6.02
CA ASP A 170 0.43 11.05 6.46
C ASP A 170 0.95 12.48 6.51
N THR A 171 1.52 12.86 7.65
CA THR A 171 2.26 14.12 7.79
C THR A 171 3.75 13.81 7.85
N ILE A 172 4.52 14.45 6.98
CA ILE A 172 5.96 14.24 6.86
C ILE A 172 6.71 15.56 6.96
N GLU A 173 7.94 15.49 7.46
CA GLU A 173 8.92 16.57 7.33
C GLU A 173 10.00 16.14 6.34
N VAL A 174 10.23 16.94 5.30
CA VAL A 174 11.26 16.70 4.28
C VAL A 174 12.42 17.67 4.49
N LYS A 175 13.65 17.16 4.49
CA LYS A 175 14.87 17.95 4.54
C LYS A 175 15.97 17.31 3.70
N ASP A 176 16.62 18.09 2.85
CA ASP A 176 17.67 17.64 1.93
C ASP A 176 17.21 16.42 1.10
N GLY A 177 15.93 16.45 0.65
CA GLY A 177 15.30 15.38 -0.13
C GLY A 177 15.01 14.09 0.64
N LYS A 178 15.04 14.11 1.98
CA LYS A 178 14.77 12.96 2.85
C LYS A 178 13.62 13.25 3.81
N ILE A 179 12.81 12.23 4.08
CA ILE A 179 11.81 12.29 5.16
C ILE A 179 12.55 12.13 6.50
N ILE A 180 12.50 13.15 7.35
CA ILE A 180 13.17 13.18 8.65
C ILE A 180 12.22 12.96 9.83
N GLU A 181 10.93 13.24 9.66
CA GLU A 181 9.86 12.92 10.61
C GLU A 181 8.63 12.42 9.84
N HIS A 182 7.88 11.48 10.44
CA HIS A 182 6.67 10.91 9.84
C HIS A 182 5.64 10.56 10.91
N SER A 183 4.39 10.91 10.62
CA SER A 183 3.23 10.47 11.38
C SER A 183 2.11 10.02 10.45
N ALA A 184 1.31 9.04 10.89
CA ALA A 184 0.10 8.60 10.22
C ALA A 184 -1.12 8.80 11.15
N THR A 185 -2.15 9.43 10.60
CA THR A 185 -3.42 9.71 11.28
C THR A 185 -4.55 9.00 10.54
N TYR A 186 -5.35 8.23 11.27
CA TYR A 186 -6.49 7.46 10.76
C TYR A 186 -7.78 8.06 11.29
N ILE A 187 -8.58 8.65 10.40
CA ILE A 187 -9.86 9.27 10.72
C ILE A 187 -10.98 8.30 10.34
N PRO A 188 -11.84 7.87 11.29
CA PRO A 188 -12.94 6.95 10.99
C PRO A 188 -13.88 7.56 9.94
N GLU A 189 -14.23 6.77 8.92
CA GLU A 189 -15.04 7.31 7.80
C GLU A 189 -16.05 6.30 7.24
N GLY A 190 -15.88 4.99 7.44
CA GLY A 190 -16.76 4.03 6.78
C GLY A 190 -16.75 2.64 7.39
N THR A 191 -17.25 1.67 6.63
CA THR A 191 -17.24 0.26 7.02
C THR A 191 -16.87 -0.67 5.87
N TRP A 192 -16.29 -1.81 6.25
CA TRP A 192 -15.97 -2.89 5.32
C TRP A 192 -16.39 -4.24 5.89
N ALA A 193 -17.04 -5.05 5.05
CA ALA A 193 -17.54 -6.37 5.41
C ALA A 193 -16.67 -7.48 4.79
N LYS A 194 -16.12 -8.34 5.64
CA LYS A 194 -15.55 -9.63 5.25
C LYS A 194 -16.64 -10.69 5.29
N VAL A 195 -16.97 -11.26 4.14
CA VAL A 195 -17.96 -12.33 4.01
C VAL A 195 -17.24 -13.65 3.73
N ILE A 196 -17.50 -14.65 4.54
CA ILE A 196 -16.86 -15.97 4.48
C ILE A 196 -17.95 -17.01 4.27
N GLU A 197 -17.88 -17.74 3.17
CA GLU A 197 -18.75 -18.88 2.93
C GLU A 197 -18.28 -20.10 3.74
N ASN A 198 -19.24 -20.83 4.29
CA ASN A 198 -18.98 -22.04 5.05
C ASN A 198 -20.02 -23.11 4.76
N THR A 199 -19.61 -24.38 4.85
CA THR A 199 -20.55 -25.50 4.77
C THR A 199 -21.43 -25.50 6.03
N PRO A 200 -22.76 -25.60 5.90
CA PRO A 200 -23.65 -25.63 7.06
C PRO A 200 -23.27 -26.73 8.05
N GLY A 201 -23.04 -26.33 9.31
CA GLY A 201 -22.67 -27.24 10.40
C GLY A 201 -21.16 -27.53 10.55
N GLU A 202 -20.30 -27.05 9.65
CA GLU A 202 -18.85 -27.15 9.83
C GLU A 202 -18.30 -26.07 10.78
N HIS A 203 -17.28 -26.43 11.56
CA HIS A 203 -16.58 -25.50 12.43
C HIS A 203 -15.59 -24.65 11.62
N LEU A 204 -15.76 -23.33 11.67
CA LEU A 204 -14.82 -22.36 11.11
C LEU A 204 -13.72 -22.02 12.13
N ASN A 205 -12.46 -22.01 11.68
CA ASN A 205 -11.38 -21.42 12.44
C ASN A 205 -11.29 -19.91 12.16
N LEU A 206 -11.95 -19.11 13.02
CA LEU A 206 -12.07 -17.65 12.86
C LEU A 206 -10.74 -16.91 12.92
N SER A 207 -9.74 -17.45 13.62
CA SER A 207 -8.42 -16.84 13.77
C SER A 207 -7.64 -16.69 12.46
N LYS A 208 -8.02 -17.47 11.43
CA LYS A 208 -7.45 -17.34 10.07
C LYS A 208 -7.95 -16.11 9.32
N PHE A 209 -9.04 -15.51 9.79
CA PHE A 209 -9.72 -14.42 9.09
C PHE A 209 -9.67 -13.10 9.87
N GLU A 210 -8.82 -13.03 10.90
CA GLU A 210 -8.58 -11.81 11.66
C GLU A 210 -7.79 -10.80 10.84
N GLU A 211 -8.13 -9.52 11.00
CA GLU A 211 -7.32 -8.42 10.48
C GLU A 211 -6.16 -8.16 11.44
N LYS A 212 -4.96 -8.60 11.10
CA LYS A 212 -3.81 -8.52 12.02
C LYS A 212 -2.90 -7.34 11.76
N VAL A 213 -2.98 -6.77 10.56
CA VAL A 213 -2.05 -5.75 10.08
C VAL A 213 -2.83 -4.61 9.46
N THR A 214 -2.21 -3.43 9.47
CA THR A 214 -2.78 -2.25 8.86
C THR A 214 -2.69 -2.37 7.34
N ARG A 215 -3.82 -2.20 6.64
CA ARG A 215 -3.88 -2.26 5.17
C ARG A 215 -5.06 -1.47 4.63
N CYS A 216 -4.97 -1.07 3.37
CA CYS A 216 -6.10 -0.52 2.62
C CYS A 216 -6.88 -1.62 1.90
N VAL A 217 -8.19 -1.76 2.15
CA VAL A 217 -9.05 -2.75 1.47
C VAL A 217 -9.38 -2.38 0.03
N LEU A 218 -9.10 -1.13 -0.36
CA LEU A 218 -9.32 -0.59 -1.71
C LEU A 218 -8.04 -0.57 -2.57
N GLY A 219 -6.93 -1.03 -2.02
CA GLY A 219 -5.59 -0.90 -2.61
C GLY A 219 -4.87 0.35 -2.13
N GLU A 220 -3.55 0.28 -2.04
CA GLU A 220 -2.71 1.39 -1.59
C GLU A 220 -2.34 2.33 -2.74
N ASN A 221 -2.13 3.61 -2.42
CA ASN A 221 -1.76 4.63 -3.39
C ASN A 221 -0.30 4.40 -3.86
N PRO A 222 0.01 4.51 -5.16
CA PRO A 222 1.38 4.35 -5.66
C PRO A 222 2.41 5.35 -5.11
N LEU A 223 2.00 6.48 -4.49
CA LEU A 223 2.91 7.36 -3.75
C LEU A 223 3.55 6.69 -2.51
N ASP A 224 2.98 5.56 -2.09
CA ASP A 224 3.35 4.81 -0.89
C ASP A 224 4.25 3.63 -1.20
N ASN A 225 4.70 3.52 -2.44
CA ASN A 225 5.58 2.46 -2.87
C ASN A 225 6.99 2.68 -2.33
N ILE A 226 7.11 2.61 -1.00
CA ILE A 226 8.27 2.19 -0.20
C ILE A 226 8.63 0.79 -0.66
N LYS A 227 9.30 0.69 -1.80
CA LYS A 227 9.63 -0.61 -2.39
C LYS A 227 11.02 -0.52 -2.97
N ASN A 228 11.91 -1.37 -2.46
CA ASN A 228 12.97 -1.83 -3.36
C ASN A 228 12.25 -2.48 -4.54
N ASN A 229 12.45 -1.88 -5.70
CA ASN A 229 11.79 -2.27 -6.92
C ASN A 229 12.82 -2.99 -7.78
N ILE A 230 12.57 -4.27 -8.02
CA ILE A 230 13.31 -5.03 -9.02
C ILE A 230 12.47 -4.94 -10.30
N GLU A 231 12.90 -4.08 -11.21
CA GLU A 231 12.33 -3.94 -12.54
C GLU A 231 13.02 -4.94 -13.49
N ILE A 232 12.20 -5.77 -14.14
CA ILE A 232 12.67 -6.72 -15.15
C ILE A 232 12.21 -6.25 -16.53
N ASN A 233 13.20 -5.92 -17.36
CA ASN A 233 12.97 -5.51 -18.73
C ASN A 233 12.93 -6.72 -19.68
N GLY A 234 11.86 -6.81 -20.48
CA GLY A 234 11.70 -7.78 -21.55
C GLY A 234 12.11 -7.23 -22.92
N VAL A 235 11.91 -8.04 -23.97
CA VAL A 235 12.02 -7.62 -25.37
C VAL A 235 10.86 -8.20 -26.16
N THR A 236 9.91 -7.34 -26.50
CA THR A 236 8.96 -7.59 -27.57
C THR A 236 8.73 -6.30 -28.36
N ASN A 237 8.25 -6.43 -29.59
CA ASN A 237 8.06 -5.39 -30.62
C ASN A 237 7.43 -4.08 -30.11
N ASN A 238 8.21 -3.24 -29.40
CA ASN A 238 7.90 -1.94 -28.77
C ASN A 238 7.62 -1.90 -27.25
N GLN A 239 7.89 -2.97 -26.47
CA GLN A 239 7.85 -2.92 -24.99
C GLN A 239 9.20 -3.31 -24.38
N THR A 240 9.73 -2.46 -23.52
CA THR A 240 10.97 -2.74 -22.77
C THR A 240 10.70 -3.31 -21.38
N LYS A 241 9.54 -3.06 -20.75
CA LYS A 241 9.25 -3.51 -19.37
C LYS A 241 8.38 -4.77 -19.38
N SER A 242 8.72 -5.78 -18.57
CA SER A 242 7.93 -7.02 -18.45
C SER A 242 7.16 -7.10 -17.13
N PHE A 243 7.78 -6.75 -16.00
CA PHE A 243 7.13 -6.69 -14.69
C PHE A 243 8.01 -6.00 -13.65
N ASN A 244 7.41 -5.77 -12.48
CA ASN A 244 8.09 -5.29 -11.28
C ASN A 244 7.86 -6.27 -10.12
N LEU A 245 8.90 -6.50 -9.34
CA LEU A 245 8.81 -7.13 -8.01
C LEU A 245 9.12 -6.06 -6.97
N TYR A 246 8.22 -5.94 -6.03
CA TYR A 246 8.28 -4.94 -5.00
C TYR A 246 8.38 -5.61 -3.64
N LEU A 247 9.30 -5.13 -2.80
CA LEU A 247 9.36 -5.50 -1.39
C LEU A 247 8.60 -4.47 -0.57
N ASP A 248 7.42 -4.85 -0.08
CA ASP A 248 6.66 -4.03 0.83
C ASP A 248 7.14 -4.28 2.26
N TYR A 249 7.88 -3.32 2.82
CA TYR A 249 8.44 -3.42 4.17
C TYR A 249 7.41 -3.21 5.28
N ASN A 250 6.20 -2.73 4.96
CA ASN A 250 5.13 -2.56 5.96
C ASN A 250 4.38 -3.87 6.19
N SER A 251 3.99 -4.54 5.10
CA SER A 251 3.33 -5.85 5.17
C SER A 251 4.33 -7.02 5.24
N GLU A 252 5.61 -6.74 4.99
CA GLU A 252 6.68 -7.73 4.80
C GLU A 252 6.38 -8.70 3.64
N GLU A 253 5.65 -8.26 2.61
CA GLU A 253 5.22 -9.10 1.49
C GLU A 253 5.88 -8.73 0.15
N ILE A 254 6.05 -9.72 -0.71
CA ILE A 254 6.40 -9.50 -2.12
C ILE A 254 5.14 -9.14 -2.91
N LEU A 255 5.22 -8.06 -3.69
CA LEU A 255 4.19 -7.66 -4.63
C LEU A 255 4.71 -7.76 -6.07
N PHE A 256 4.10 -8.64 -6.85
CA PHE A 256 4.34 -8.88 -8.26
C PHE A 256 3.35 -8.10 -9.13
N SER A 257 3.84 -7.05 -9.79
CA SER A 257 3.02 -5.99 -10.36
C SER A 257 3.53 -5.56 -11.75
N ASN A 258 2.78 -4.66 -12.42
CA ASN A 258 3.08 -4.18 -13.79
C ASN A 258 3.34 -5.30 -14.80
N ARG A 259 2.67 -6.44 -14.63
CA ARG A 259 2.82 -7.65 -15.43
C ARG A 259 2.27 -7.44 -16.85
N THR A 260 2.80 -8.14 -17.83
CA THR A 260 2.39 -8.09 -19.25
C THR A 260 1.87 -9.44 -19.75
N ASN A 261 0.99 -9.39 -20.77
CA ASN A 261 0.50 -10.57 -21.52
C ASN A 261 1.41 -10.89 -22.72
N THR A 262 2.63 -10.37 -22.72
CA THR A 262 3.61 -10.55 -23.79
C THR A 262 4.74 -11.46 -23.30
N PRO A 263 5.35 -12.24 -24.21
CA PRO A 263 6.55 -12.99 -23.89
C PRO A 263 7.62 -12.08 -23.28
N ILE A 264 8.35 -12.59 -22.28
CA ILE A 264 9.47 -11.83 -21.71
C ILE A 264 10.57 -11.59 -22.75
N HIS A 265 10.86 -12.56 -23.62
CA HIS A 265 11.75 -12.43 -24.75
C HIS A 265 11.57 -13.57 -25.79
N GLU A 266 10.81 -13.31 -26.87
CA GLU A 266 10.46 -14.33 -27.89
C GLU A 266 11.67 -15.09 -28.47
N GLY A 267 12.78 -14.38 -28.70
CA GLY A 267 14.02 -14.96 -29.25
C GLY A 267 14.67 -16.07 -28.43
N TYR A 268 14.32 -16.22 -27.15
CA TYR A 268 14.84 -17.28 -26.27
C TYR A 268 13.92 -18.51 -26.17
N GLY A 269 12.73 -18.50 -26.77
CA GLY A 269 11.86 -19.68 -26.81
C GLY A 269 11.57 -20.27 -25.42
N ASN A 270 11.68 -21.60 -25.30
CA ASN A 270 11.48 -22.34 -24.05
C ASN A 270 12.72 -22.36 -23.13
N GLN A 271 13.74 -21.54 -23.37
CA GLN A 271 14.91 -21.45 -22.50
C GLN A 271 14.59 -20.59 -21.27
N GLU A 272 15.00 -21.05 -20.07
CA GLU A 272 14.93 -20.25 -18.84
C GLU A 272 15.66 -18.93 -19.05
N TYR A 273 14.91 -17.84 -19.01
CA TYR A 273 15.42 -16.50 -19.29
C TYR A 273 15.62 -15.70 -18.00
N PHE A 274 14.73 -15.91 -17.02
CA PHE A 274 14.79 -15.30 -15.70
C PHE A 274 14.39 -16.29 -14.61
N LYS A 275 15.06 -16.22 -13.45
CA LYS A 275 14.72 -16.93 -12.23
C LYS A 275 14.78 -15.98 -11.03
N PHE A 276 13.80 -16.08 -10.16
CA PHE A 276 13.78 -15.40 -8.88
C PHE A 276 13.73 -16.43 -7.76
N LYS A 277 14.49 -16.20 -6.69
CA LYS A 277 14.34 -16.92 -5.43
C LYS A 277 14.30 -15.96 -4.24
N LEU A 278 13.40 -16.25 -3.29
CA LEU A 278 13.49 -15.74 -1.93
C LEU A 278 14.10 -16.83 -1.06
N LEU A 279 15.13 -16.50 -0.30
CA LEU A 279 15.88 -17.39 0.57
C LEU A 279 15.83 -16.89 2.01
N SER A 280 15.84 -17.81 2.98
CA SER A 280 15.98 -17.49 4.40
C SER A 280 17.36 -16.88 4.72
N PRO A 281 17.60 -16.40 5.96
CA PRO A 281 18.92 -15.91 6.35
C PRO A 281 20.00 -16.99 6.33
N GLN A 282 19.61 -18.27 6.31
CA GLN A 282 20.48 -19.44 6.17
C GLN A 282 20.65 -19.89 4.71
N LEU A 283 20.16 -19.09 3.74
CA LEU A 283 20.16 -19.37 2.30
C LEU A 283 19.31 -20.58 1.89
N GLU A 284 18.30 -20.93 2.69
CA GLU A 284 17.34 -21.98 2.35
C GLU A 284 16.18 -21.41 1.52
N GLU A 285 15.74 -22.11 0.50
CA GLU A 285 14.70 -21.61 -0.42
C GLU A 285 13.33 -21.50 0.26
N LYS A 286 12.74 -20.29 0.24
CA LYS A 286 11.36 -20.00 0.69
C LYS A 286 10.38 -19.96 -0.49
N LEU A 287 10.82 -19.39 -1.61
CA LEU A 287 10.05 -19.27 -2.85
C LEU A 287 11.02 -19.32 -4.03
N SER A 288 10.61 -19.94 -5.13
CA SER A 288 11.30 -19.85 -6.42
C SER A 288 10.29 -19.80 -7.55
N PHE A 289 10.56 -18.98 -8.57
CA PHE A 289 9.85 -19.05 -9.85
C PHE A 289 10.79 -18.74 -11.01
N GLU A 290 10.44 -19.23 -12.18
CA GLU A 290 11.23 -19.10 -13.40
C GLU A 290 10.31 -18.69 -14.57
N LEU A 291 10.86 -17.89 -15.48
CA LEU A 291 10.23 -17.49 -16.73
C LEU A 291 11.13 -17.93 -17.88
N ASN A 292 10.58 -18.76 -18.76
CA ASN A 292 11.18 -19.02 -20.07
C ASN A 292 10.99 -17.81 -21.00
N GLY A 293 11.78 -17.70 -22.06
CA GLY A 293 11.70 -16.60 -23.02
C GLY A 293 10.28 -16.35 -23.58
N THR A 294 9.50 -17.40 -23.80
CA THR A 294 8.12 -17.33 -24.29
C THR A 294 7.04 -17.20 -23.20
N ASP A 295 7.42 -17.20 -21.92
CA ASP A 295 6.46 -17.05 -20.83
C ASP A 295 5.98 -15.59 -20.68
N ASN A 296 4.72 -15.44 -20.27
CA ASN A 296 4.08 -14.16 -20.03
C ASN A 296 3.99 -13.92 -18.53
N SER A 297 4.42 -12.75 -18.04
CA SER A 297 4.40 -12.50 -16.60
C SER A 297 2.97 -12.49 -16.02
N LYS A 298 1.92 -12.23 -16.82
CA LYS A 298 0.51 -12.32 -16.42
C LYS A 298 -0.09 -13.73 -16.33
N ASP A 299 0.64 -14.80 -16.67
CA ASP A 299 0.10 -16.16 -16.55
C ASP A 299 -0.29 -16.49 -15.09
N ASP A 300 -1.41 -17.21 -14.93
CA ASP A 300 -1.98 -17.51 -13.61
C ASP A 300 -1.04 -18.33 -12.71
N LYS A 301 -0.12 -19.08 -13.32
CA LYS A 301 0.90 -19.86 -12.62
C LYS A 301 1.84 -19.02 -11.73
N TYR A 302 1.85 -17.69 -11.92
CA TYR A 302 2.64 -16.74 -11.13
C TYR A 302 1.83 -15.94 -10.11
N ASN A 303 0.52 -16.18 -9.99
CA ASN A 303 -0.34 -15.40 -9.07
C ASN A 303 0.00 -15.65 -7.60
N ASN A 304 0.62 -16.79 -7.28
CA ASN A 304 1.04 -17.18 -5.93
C ASN A 304 2.29 -16.44 -5.42
N ILE A 305 2.91 -15.58 -6.22
CA ILE A 305 4.06 -14.76 -5.81
C ILE A 305 3.60 -13.58 -4.93
N ASN A 306 2.39 -13.05 -5.18
CA ASN A 306 1.82 -11.98 -4.38
C ASN A 306 1.49 -12.46 -2.97
N GLY A 307 1.86 -11.67 -1.96
CA GLY A 307 1.58 -11.96 -0.55
C GLY A 307 2.52 -12.98 0.08
N VAL A 308 3.67 -13.27 -0.55
CA VAL A 308 4.70 -14.12 0.07
C VAL A 308 5.54 -13.27 1.03
N ASN A 309 5.58 -13.69 2.29
CA ASN A 309 6.30 -12.94 3.33
C ASN A 309 7.82 -13.10 3.23
N PHE A 310 8.53 -11.99 3.33
CA PHE A 310 9.96 -11.91 3.60
C PHE A 310 10.20 -11.43 5.04
N GLN A 311 11.45 -11.42 5.48
CA GLN A 311 11.88 -10.75 6.72
C GLN A 311 13.23 -10.07 6.47
N VAL A 312 13.57 -9.07 7.29
CA VAL A 312 14.92 -8.50 7.27
C VAL A 312 15.94 -9.59 7.56
N GLY A 313 16.97 -9.69 6.72
CA GLY A 313 18.00 -10.72 6.77
C GLY A 313 17.79 -11.87 5.78
N ASP A 314 16.61 -12.00 5.17
CA ASP A 314 16.41 -12.88 4.01
C ASP A 314 17.24 -12.42 2.80
N PHE A 315 17.36 -13.30 1.80
CA PHE A 315 18.06 -13.01 0.55
C PHE A 315 17.18 -13.17 -0.67
N ILE A 316 17.43 -12.35 -1.69
CA ILE A 316 16.86 -12.49 -3.03
C ILE A 316 17.97 -12.93 -3.98
N GLN A 317 17.75 -14.03 -4.68
CA GLN A 317 18.61 -14.45 -5.78
C GLN A 317 17.91 -14.17 -7.11
N LEU A 318 18.61 -13.47 -8.00
CA LEU A 318 18.16 -13.22 -9.36
C LEU A 318 19.10 -13.93 -10.33
N GLU A 319 18.54 -14.74 -11.23
CA GLU A 319 19.26 -15.28 -12.38
C GLU A 319 18.63 -14.76 -13.66
N HIS A 320 19.45 -14.29 -14.59
CA HIS A 320 18.96 -13.68 -15.83
C HIS A 320 19.98 -13.85 -16.95
N LEU A 321 19.53 -14.25 -18.15
CA LEU A 321 20.43 -14.46 -19.30
C LEU A 321 21.06 -13.15 -19.80
N GLU A 322 20.31 -12.06 -19.75
CA GLU A 322 20.74 -10.69 -20.07
C GLU A 322 20.70 -9.77 -18.82
N PRO A 323 21.61 -9.92 -17.84
CA PRO A 323 21.47 -9.31 -16.52
C PRO A 323 21.42 -7.78 -16.51
N PHE A 324 21.95 -7.12 -17.55
CA PHE A 324 21.86 -5.67 -17.76
C PHE A 324 20.42 -5.15 -17.96
N ARG A 325 19.44 -6.05 -18.11
CA ARG A 325 18.00 -5.71 -18.16
C ARG A 325 17.33 -5.65 -16.80
N ILE A 326 18.03 -6.06 -15.75
CA ILE A 326 17.60 -5.88 -14.38
C ILE A 326 17.97 -4.45 -13.96
N ALA A 327 16.98 -3.72 -13.49
CA ALA A 327 17.20 -2.50 -12.74
C ALA A 327 16.67 -2.73 -11.33
N ILE A 328 17.49 -2.44 -10.32
CA ILE A 328 17.03 -2.39 -8.94
C ILE A 328 17.03 -0.93 -8.55
N TYR A 329 15.90 -0.50 -7.99
CA TYR A 329 15.76 0.81 -7.40
C TYR A 329 15.68 0.62 -5.89
N ASP A 330 16.47 1.41 -5.17
CA ASP A 330 16.41 1.44 -3.71
C ASP A 330 15.11 2.09 -3.23
N TYR A 331 14.97 2.21 -1.91
CA TYR A 331 13.88 2.96 -1.27
C TYR A 331 13.73 4.40 -1.82
N ASP A 332 14.81 4.96 -2.35
CA ASP A 332 14.93 6.33 -2.87
C ASP A 332 14.54 6.45 -4.34
N GLY A 333 14.22 5.33 -5.00
CA GLY A 333 13.99 5.30 -6.43
C GLY A 333 15.28 5.54 -7.22
N ASN A 334 16.43 5.56 -6.55
CA ASN A 334 17.73 5.65 -7.21
C ASN A 334 18.06 4.29 -7.79
N ASN A 335 18.60 4.30 -9.00
CA ASN A 335 19.13 3.08 -9.58
C ASN A 335 20.34 2.61 -8.74
N VAL A 336 20.21 1.43 -8.15
CA VAL A 336 21.30 0.79 -7.42
C VAL A 336 22.36 0.38 -8.43
N ASN A 337 23.61 0.80 -8.22
CA ASN A 337 24.69 0.40 -9.10
C ASN A 337 24.96 -1.11 -8.95
N LEU A 338 24.52 -1.88 -9.95
CA LEU A 338 24.61 -3.34 -9.94
C LEU A 338 25.95 -3.80 -10.52
N LYS A 339 26.62 -4.69 -9.80
CA LYS A 339 27.67 -5.52 -10.39
C LYS A 339 26.99 -6.66 -11.15
N TYR A 340 26.71 -6.43 -12.43
CA TYR A 340 25.98 -7.39 -13.26
C TYR A 340 26.70 -8.74 -13.40
N SER A 341 25.98 -9.80 -13.07
CA SER A 341 26.37 -11.19 -13.32
C SER A 341 25.10 -11.99 -13.65
N LYS A 342 25.26 -13.16 -14.30
CA LYS A 342 24.12 -14.03 -14.63
C LYS A 342 23.33 -14.48 -13.40
N LYS A 343 23.98 -14.52 -12.24
CA LYS A 343 23.42 -14.84 -10.94
C LYS A 343 23.87 -13.75 -9.97
N MET A 344 22.92 -13.08 -9.33
CA MET A 344 23.15 -12.02 -8.34
C MET A 344 22.39 -12.36 -7.05
N LEU A 345 23.00 -12.07 -5.90
CA LEU A 345 22.41 -12.28 -4.59
C LEU A 345 22.30 -10.95 -3.85
N PHE A 346 21.15 -10.69 -3.25
CA PHE A 346 20.86 -9.47 -2.52
C PHE A 346 20.35 -9.80 -1.13
N LYS A 347 20.88 -9.15 -0.11
CA LYS A 347 20.35 -9.23 1.26
C LYS A 347 19.25 -8.18 1.43
N ILE A 348 18.12 -8.60 2.00
CA ILE A 348 17.06 -7.69 2.45
C ILE A 348 17.51 -7.07 3.77
N THR A 349 17.70 -5.76 3.78
CA THR A 349 18.06 -4.98 4.97
C THR A 349 16.99 -3.96 5.29
N GLU A 350 17.03 -3.35 6.48
CA GLU A 350 16.12 -2.27 6.87
C GLU A 350 16.19 -1.07 5.92
N SER A 351 17.35 -0.82 5.30
CA SER A 351 17.55 0.25 4.33
C SER A 351 17.43 -0.21 2.86
N GLY A 352 17.01 -1.45 2.64
CA GLY A 352 16.73 -1.97 1.30
C GLY A 352 17.58 -3.15 0.86
N LEU A 353 17.63 -3.38 -0.45
CA LEU A 353 18.41 -4.46 -1.04
C LEU A 353 19.89 -4.09 -1.15
N LYS A 354 20.75 -4.92 -0.58
CA LYS A 354 22.20 -4.80 -0.74
C LYS A 354 22.77 -5.99 -1.49
N GLN A 355 23.53 -5.75 -2.55
CA GLN A 355 24.17 -6.83 -3.30
C GLN A 355 25.28 -7.49 -2.45
N THR A 356 25.33 -8.81 -2.52
CA THR A 356 26.26 -9.65 -1.76
C THR A 356 27.03 -10.60 -2.68
N ASP A 357 28.12 -11.16 -2.18
CA ASP A 357 28.75 -12.33 -2.79
C ASP A 357 27.90 -13.60 -2.59
N GLU A 358 28.34 -14.73 -3.13
CA GLU A 358 27.62 -16.01 -3.03
C GLU A 358 27.50 -16.57 -1.60
N ASN A 359 28.28 -16.05 -0.66
CA ASN A 359 28.26 -16.43 0.75
C ASN A 359 27.45 -15.46 1.62
N GLY A 360 26.83 -14.43 1.00
CA GLY A 360 26.03 -13.42 1.70
C GLY A 360 26.83 -12.28 2.32
N ASN A 361 28.11 -12.12 1.97
CA ASN A 361 28.91 -10.97 2.40
C ASN A 361 28.61 -9.75 1.51
N GLU A 362 28.39 -8.58 2.10
CA GLU A 362 28.12 -7.35 1.35
C GLU A 362 29.29 -7.00 0.42
N LEU A 363 28.96 -6.69 -0.85
CA LEU A 363 29.95 -6.15 -1.78
C LEU A 363 30.20 -4.68 -1.42
N SER A 364 31.47 -4.28 -1.32
CA SER A 364 31.83 -2.88 -1.09
C SER A 364 31.33 -1.98 -2.23
N GLU A 365 30.69 -0.86 -1.89
CA GLU A 365 30.33 0.18 -2.86
C GLU A 365 31.57 0.61 -3.63
N VAL A 366 31.54 0.48 -4.95
CA VAL A 366 32.60 1.03 -5.81
C VAL A 366 32.42 2.53 -5.82
N SER A 367 33.22 3.24 -5.02
CA SER A 367 33.40 4.68 -5.19
C SER A 367 33.84 4.92 -6.64
N SER A 368 33.06 5.69 -7.38
CA SER A 368 33.39 6.12 -8.74
C SER A 368 34.55 7.11 -8.72
N ASN A 369 35.76 6.65 -8.41
CA ASN A 369 36.97 7.34 -8.78
C ASN A 369 37.38 6.80 -10.15
N VAL A 370 36.85 7.43 -11.20
CA VAL A 370 37.54 7.42 -12.49
C VAL A 370 38.79 8.27 -12.30
N SER A 371 39.87 7.67 -11.79
CA SER A 371 41.20 8.24 -11.95
C SER A 371 41.60 8.02 -13.40
N SER A 372 41.49 9.09 -14.19
CA SER A 372 42.11 9.20 -15.50
C SER A 372 43.62 9.24 -15.35
N GLU A 373 44.27 8.09 -15.18
CA GLU A 373 45.72 7.96 -15.33
C GLU A 373 46.04 6.49 -15.58
N ASP A 374 46.05 6.12 -16.86
CA ASP A 374 46.96 5.14 -17.44
C ASP A 374 46.81 5.20 -18.97
N THR A 375 47.28 6.31 -19.56
CA THR A 375 47.76 6.25 -20.95
C THR A 375 49.22 5.85 -20.91
N VAL A 376 49.41 4.55 -21.10
CA VAL A 376 50.68 3.89 -21.37
C VAL A 376 51.39 4.62 -22.51
N THR A 377 52.62 5.02 -22.21
CA THR A 377 53.64 5.47 -23.15
C THR A 377 53.97 4.37 -24.15
N ASN A 378 53.91 4.68 -25.45
CA ASN A 378 54.58 3.92 -26.50
C ASN A 378 55.37 4.91 -27.37
N ASN A 379 56.69 4.82 -27.29
CA ASN A 379 57.64 5.17 -28.34
C ASN A 379 58.54 3.96 -28.56
#